data_AF-U5EM85-F1
#
_entry.id   AF-U5EM85-F1
#
_cell.length_a   1.000
_cell.length_b   1.000
_cell.length_c   1.000
_cell.angle_alpha   90.00
_cell.angle_beta   90.00
_cell.angle_gamma   90.00
#
_symmetry.space_group_name_H-M   'P 1'
#
loop_
_entity.id
_entity.type
_entity.pdbx_description
1 polymer ?
#
loop_
_entity_poly.entity_id
_entity_poly.type
_entity_poly.pdbx_seq_one_letter_code
_entity_poly.pdbx_strand_id
1 'polypeptide(L)'
;MKQIIILFLIGLTGLTSGQYVPYFLNIQSQADDLTRVIDATLDNVRFAMSEELTAISKYLIYLTHDNLERIEVIQNRTETMIYDEDTVEECATIVYQGWRESIMETGASISQCVVNINEKIAQKTSGLFKLISQAEELSMIFQNIVVNQLGLWNSVTDSDLLSYLIGTQVENFRQYISIYVNGELGRGLEEIFALDAEVLPDASACLRNTVVHFNNIAQTIIDTLEICNEFSRKK
;
A
#
# COMPACT_ATOMS: atom_id res chain seq x y z
N MET A 1 13.25 -23.11 -26.46
CA MET A 1 13.13 -24.06 -25.34
C MET A 1 11.68 -24.49 -25.06
N LYS A 2 10.67 -23.60 -24.94
CA LYS A 2 9.26 -24.00 -24.71
C LYS A 2 8.65 -24.94 -25.77
N GLN A 3 8.98 -24.76 -27.06
CA GLN A 3 8.56 -25.68 -28.14
C GLN A 3 9.11 -27.11 -27.99
N ILE A 4 10.29 -27.27 -27.38
CA ILE A 4 10.91 -28.59 -27.15
C ILE A 4 10.16 -29.33 -26.04
N ILE A 5 9.68 -28.63 -25.00
CA ILE A 5 8.92 -29.22 -23.89
C ILE A 5 7.55 -29.74 -24.35
N ILE A 6 6.85 -28.96 -25.20
CA ILE A 6 5.56 -29.39 -25.79
C ILE A 6 5.78 -30.65 -26.65
N LEU A 7 6.82 -30.68 -27.49
CA LEU A 7 7.17 -31.85 -28.31
C LEU A 7 7.55 -33.07 -27.44
N PHE A 8 8.21 -32.87 -26.30
CA PHE A 8 8.59 -33.94 -25.37
C PHE A 8 7.37 -34.53 -24.63
N LEU A 9 6.41 -33.68 -24.22
CA LEU A 9 5.14 -34.08 -23.58
C LEU A 9 4.20 -34.81 -24.55
N ILE A 10 4.16 -34.39 -25.82
CA ILE A 10 3.44 -35.11 -26.88
C ILE A 10 4.06 -36.50 -27.12
N GLY A 11 5.39 -36.62 -27.04
CA GLY A 11 6.09 -37.89 -27.12
C GLY A 11 5.83 -38.85 -25.94
N LEU A 12 5.60 -38.32 -24.73
CA LEU A 12 5.32 -39.10 -23.51
C LEU A 12 3.86 -39.59 -23.42
N THR A 13 2.93 -38.93 -24.10
CA THR A 13 1.48 -39.22 -24.04
C THR A 13 0.99 -40.16 -25.14
N GLY A 14 1.85 -40.57 -26.08
CA GLY A 14 1.49 -41.49 -27.16
C GLY A 14 0.63 -40.88 -28.27
N LEU A 15 0.45 -39.56 -28.29
CA LEU A 15 -0.20 -38.80 -29.35
C LEU A 15 0.69 -38.78 -30.61
N THR A 16 0.77 -39.91 -31.32
CA THR A 16 1.66 -40.13 -32.47
C THR A 16 1.11 -39.60 -33.79
N SER A 17 0.45 -38.44 -33.80
CA SER A 17 0.08 -37.80 -35.05
C SER A 17 0.44 -36.32 -35.08
N GLY A 18 1.25 -35.95 -36.08
CA GLY A 18 1.57 -34.56 -36.42
C GLY A 18 0.34 -33.70 -36.75
N GLN A 19 -0.87 -34.26 -36.70
CA GLN A 19 -2.14 -33.57 -36.85
C GLN A 19 -2.50 -32.73 -35.62
N TYR A 20 -2.09 -33.09 -34.40
CA TYR A 20 -2.45 -32.33 -33.18
C TYR A 20 -1.44 -31.24 -32.77
N VAL A 21 -0.19 -31.34 -33.25
CA VAL A 21 0.88 -30.36 -32.94
C VAL A 21 0.48 -28.92 -33.31
N PRO A 22 -0.07 -28.63 -34.50
CA PRO A 22 -0.52 -27.28 -34.86
C PRO A 22 -1.61 -26.74 -33.93
N TYR A 23 -2.49 -27.62 -33.42
CA TYR A 23 -3.56 -27.22 -32.49
C TYR A 23 -2.98 -26.81 -31.14
N PHE A 24 -2.09 -27.61 -30.55
CA PHE A 24 -1.44 -27.26 -29.28
C PHE A 24 -0.61 -25.97 -29.39
N LEU A 25 0.07 -25.74 -30.52
CA LEU A 25 0.80 -24.50 -30.78
C LEU A 25 -0.13 -23.30 -30.89
N ASN A 26 -1.28 -23.43 -31.55
CA ASN A 26 -2.27 -22.36 -31.62
C ASN A 26 -2.83 -22.00 -30.23
N ILE A 27 -3.13 -23.00 -29.40
CA ILE A 27 -3.62 -22.78 -28.04
C ILE A 27 -2.57 -22.08 -27.19
N GLN A 28 -1.32 -22.55 -27.25
CA GLN A 28 -0.22 -21.90 -26.54
C GLN A 28 -0.04 -20.45 -27.00
N SER A 29 -0.14 -20.18 -28.31
CA SER A 29 -0.05 -18.82 -28.84
C SER A 29 -1.16 -17.92 -28.28
N GLN A 30 -2.40 -18.41 -28.22
CA GLN A 30 -3.52 -17.63 -27.66
C GLN A 30 -3.38 -17.40 -26.16
N ALA A 31 -2.86 -18.39 -25.42
CA ALA A 31 -2.57 -18.27 -24.00
C ALA A 31 -1.42 -17.28 -23.74
N ASP A 32 -0.39 -17.28 -24.57
CA ASP A 32 0.73 -16.34 -24.50
C ASP A 32 0.24 -14.90 -24.77
N ASP A 33 -0.68 -14.69 -25.71
CA ASP A 33 -1.27 -13.37 -25.96
C ASP A 33 -2.13 -12.89 -24.77
N LEU A 34 -2.93 -13.77 -24.17
CA LEU A 34 -3.70 -13.46 -22.96
C LEU A 34 -2.81 -13.10 -21.78
N THR A 35 -1.76 -13.90 -21.57
CA THR A 35 -0.74 -13.68 -20.55
C THR A 35 -0.10 -12.30 -20.73
N ARG A 36 0.29 -11.95 -21.95
CA ARG A 36 0.89 -10.63 -22.26
C ARG A 36 -0.04 -9.47 -21.90
N VAL A 37 -1.34 -9.62 -22.10
CA VAL A 37 -2.34 -8.60 -21.73
C VAL A 37 -2.46 -8.47 -20.21
N ILE A 38 -2.49 -9.59 -19.47
CA ILE A 38 -2.52 -9.56 -18.00
C ILE A 38 -1.25 -8.90 -17.48
N ASP A 39 -0.08 -9.34 -17.94
CA ASP A 39 1.22 -8.84 -17.47
C ASP A 39 1.35 -7.33 -17.72
N ALA A 40 0.98 -6.85 -18.91
CA ALA A 40 0.97 -5.42 -19.21
C ALA A 40 0.00 -4.63 -18.33
N THR A 41 -1.16 -5.21 -18.00
CA THR A 41 -2.13 -4.58 -17.10
C THR A 41 -1.58 -4.49 -15.68
N LEU A 42 -0.97 -5.58 -15.20
CA LEU A 42 -0.33 -5.64 -13.88
C LEU A 42 0.81 -4.65 -13.75
N ASP A 43 1.65 -4.52 -14.78
CA ASP A 43 2.75 -3.56 -14.80
C ASP A 43 2.23 -2.12 -14.68
N ASN A 44 1.17 -1.77 -15.43
CA ASN A 44 0.55 -0.45 -15.36
C ASN A 44 -0.06 -0.17 -13.97
N VAL A 45 -0.80 -1.13 -13.40
CA VAL A 45 -1.41 -1.01 -12.08
C VAL A 45 -0.35 -0.84 -11.00
N ARG A 46 0.72 -1.66 -11.05
CA ARG A 46 1.84 -1.58 -10.10
C ARG A 46 2.56 -0.25 -10.18
N PHE A 47 2.82 0.23 -11.40
CA PHE A 47 3.47 1.50 -11.63
C PHE A 47 2.62 2.65 -11.07
N ALA A 48 1.34 2.74 -11.45
CA ALA A 48 0.44 3.79 -10.98
C ALA A 48 0.27 3.76 -9.45
N MET A 49 0.04 2.58 -8.87
CA MET A 49 -0.03 2.43 -7.40
C MET A 49 1.27 2.88 -6.73
N SER A 50 2.43 2.53 -7.29
CA SER A 50 3.74 2.94 -6.77
C SER A 50 3.94 4.45 -6.81
N GLU A 51 3.52 5.12 -7.89
CA GLU A 51 3.59 6.58 -8.00
C GLU A 51 2.75 7.26 -6.92
N GLU A 52 1.49 6.84 -6.76
CA GLU A 52 0.57 7.42 -5.77
C GLU A 52 1.04 7.20 -4.33
N LEU A 53 1.43 5.98 -3.97
CA LEU A 53 1.93 5.68 -2.63
C LEU A 53 3.23 6.44 -2.33
N THR A 54 4.06 6.67 -3.35
CA THR A 54 5.27 7.50 -3.21
C THR A 54 4.92 8.96 -2.97
N ALA A 55 3.93 9.50 -3.69
CA ALA A 55 3.48 10.88 -3.52
C ALA A 55 2.90 11.11 -2.11
N ILE A 56 2.03 10.20 -1.64
CA ILE A 56 1.47 10.23 -0.29
C ILE A 56 2.57 10.12 0.76
N SER A 57 3.51 9.19 0.61
CA SER A 57 4.63 9.02 1.53
C SER A 57 5.47 10.30 1.67
N LYS A 58 5.83 10.93 0.55
CA LYS A 58 6.57 12.21 0.56
C LYS A 58 5.80 13.31 1.28
N TYR A 59 4.50 13.41 1.04
CA TYR A 59 3.66 14.41 1.71
C TYR A 59 3.57 14.16 3.22
N LEU A 60 3.37 12.91 3.65
CA LEU A 60 3.30 12.55 5.07
C LEU A 60 4.62 12.82 5.79
N ILE A 61 5.76 12.57 5.13
CA ILE A 61 7.09 12.92 5.67
C ILE A 61 7.19 14.43 5.84
N TYR A 62 6.87 15.22 4.80
CA TYR A 62 6.89 16.68 4.87
C TYR A 62 6.00 17.21 6.01
N LEU A 63 4.76 16.73 6.08
CA LEU A 63 3.79 17.13 7.09
C LEU A 63 4.27 16.79 8.51
N THR A 64 4.81 15.59 8.71
CA THR A 64 5.35 15.17 10.01
C THR A 64 6.54 16.04 10.41
N HIS A 65 7.44 16.32 9.46
CA HIS A 65 8.60 17.16 9.71
C HIS A 65 8.22 18.60 10.08
N ASP A 66 7.31 19.24 9.32
CA ASP A 66 6.82 20.60 9.62
C ASP A 66 6.21 20.69 11.03
N ASN A 67 5.47 19.67 11.46
CA ASN A 67 4.89 19.66 12.81
C ASN A 67 5.93 19.38 13.90
N LEU A 68 6.96 18.57 13.64
CA LEU A 68 8.08 18.37 14.55
C LEU A 68 8.89 19.65 14.74
N GLU A 69 9.17 20.40 13.67
CA GLU A 69 9.84 21.71 13.76
C GLU A 69 9.03 22.70 14.62
N ARG A 70 7.70 22.74 14.45
CA ARG A 70 6.83 23.57 15.31
C ARG A 70 6.92 23.19 16.78
N ILE A 71 6.95 21.88 17.06
CA ILE A 71 7.10 21.36 18.43
C ILE A 71 8.45 21.75 19.01
N GLU A 72 9.53 21.65 18.23
CA GLU A 72 10.87 22.07 18.65
C GLU A 72 10.91 23.57 18.99
N VAL A 73 10.28 24.42 18.17
CA VAL A 73 10.19 25.86 18.45
C VAL A 73 9.44 26.14 19.75
N ILE A 74 8.29 25.47 19.97
CA ILE A 74 7.53 25.57 21.23
C ILE A 74 8.40 25.10 22.39
N GLN A 75 9.12 23.98 22.20
CA GLN A 75 9.93 23.39 23.23
C GLN A 75 11.04 24.33 23.67
N ASN A 76 11.85 24.81 22.72
CA ASN A 76 12.97 25.70 22.97
C ASN A 76 12.52 27.00 23.66
N ARG A 77 11.41 27.60 23.22
CA ARG A 77 10.84 28.79 23.87
C ARG A 77 10.46 28.52 25.33
N THR A 78 9.84 27.39 25.61
CA THR A 78 9.35 27.04 26.94
C THR A 78 10.51 26.68 27.88
N GLU A 79 11.47 25.90 27.40
CA GLU A 79 12.66 25.51 28.16
C GLU A 79 13.53 26.72 28.51
N THR A 80 13.65 27.71 27.62
CA THR A 80 14.36 28.97 27.93
C THR A 80 13.78 29.66 29.16
N MET A 81 12.47 29.58 29.40
CA MET A 81 11.83 30.16 30.58
C MET A 81 11.94 29.26 31.82
N ILE A 82 11.85 27.93 31.66
CA ILE A 82 12.00 26.98 32.76
C ILE A 82 13.39 27.07 33.39
N TYR A 83 14.43 27.26 32.57
CA TYR A 83 15.83 27.29 33.01
C TYR A 83 16.35 28.72 33.25
N ASP A 84 15.48 29.73 33.33
CA ASP A 84 15.88 31.09 33.68
C ASP A 84 16.33 31.14 35.16
N GLU A 85 17.47 31.80 35.42
CA GLU A 85 18.14 31.87 36.73
C GLU A 85 17.27 32.54 37.81
N ASP A 86 16.29 33.35 37.40
CA ASP A 86 15.34 34.05 38.27
C ASP A 86 14.19 33.15 38.80
N THR A 87 14.11 31.89 38.38
CA THR A 87 12.97 31.02 38.66
C THR A 87 13.02 30.41 40.07
N VAL A 88 11.91 30.46 40.81
CA VAL A 88 11.81 29.86 42.16
C VAL A 88 11.97 28.34 42.10
N GLU A 89 12.96 27.80 42.82
CA GLU A 89 13.38 26.38 42.78
C GLU A 89 12.23 25.38 43.01
N GLU A 90 11.30 25.69 43.93
CA GLU A 90 10.15 24.83 44.23
C GLU A 90 9.09 24.84 43.11
N CYS A 91 8.82 26.00 42.49
CA CYS A 91 7.95 26.07 41.31
C CYS A 91 8.61 25.43 40.08
N ALA A 92 9.92 25.66 39.90
CA ALA A 92 10.68 25.13 38.78
C ALA A 92 10.65 23.60 38.75
N THR A 93 10.73 22.94 39.91
CA THR A 93 10.74 21.47 40.00
C THR A 93 9.41 20.84 39.54
N ILE A 94 8.28 21.35 40.01
CA ILE A 94 6.95 20.83 39.64
C ILE A 94 6.65 21.08 38.16
N VAL A 95 6.96 22.30 37.69
CA VAL A 95 6.78 22.70 36.29
C VAL A 95 7.66 21.86 35.37
N TYR A 96 8.92 21.64 35.75
CA TYR A 96 9.85 20.83 34.97
C TYR A 96 9.39 19.37 34.83
N GLN A 97 8.89 18.78 35.92
CA GLN A 97 8.38 17.40 35.87
C GLN A 97 7.18 17.27 34.93
N GLY A 98 6.17 18.15 35.08
CA GLY A 98 5.00 18.14 34.20
C GLY A 98 5.35 18.45 32.74
N TRP A 99 6.33 19.32 32.51
CA TRP A 99 6.83 19.62 31.17
C TRP A 99 7.45 18.41 30.49
N ARG A 100 8.32 17.68 31.20
CA ARG A 100 8.96 16.47 30.67
C ARG A 100 7.95 15.40 30.29
N GLU A 101 6.94 15.19 31.13
CA GLU A 101 5.82 14.27 30.83
C GLU A 101 5.08 14.71 29.56
N SER A 102 4.81 16.00 29.41
CA SER A 102 4.12 16.57 28.24
C SER A 102 4.89 16.37 26.93
N ILE A 103 6.22 16.49 26.95
CA ILE A 103 7.07 16.17 25.78
C ILE A 103 6.93 14.70 25.41
N MET A 104 6.98 13.79 26.39
CA MET A 104 6.86 12.35 26.15
C MET A 104 5.48 11.98 25.57
N GLU A 105 4.40 12.54 26.12
CA GLU A 105 3.04 12.33 25.63
C GLU A 105 2.83 12.88 24.22
N THR A 106 3.45 14.01 23.91
CA THR A 106 3.43 14.59 22.56
C THR A 106 4.14 13.68 21.56
N GLY A 107 5.30 13.14 21.91
CA GLY A 107 6.01 12.15 21.08
C GLY A 107 5.18 10.88 20.84
N ALA A 108 4.52 10.37 21.89
CA ALA A 108 3.61 9.23 21.78
C ALA A 108 2.40 9.54 20.87
N SER A 109 1.83 10.75 20.96
CA SER A 109 0.70 11.19 20.14
C SER A 109 1.06 11.29 18.66
N ILE A 110 2.22 11.85 18.32
CA ILE A 110 2.72 11.89 16.94
C ILE A 110 2.91 10.47 16.41
N SER A 111 3.55 9.60 17.19
CA SER A 111 3.76 8.20 16.82
C SER A 111 2.44 7.50 16.52
N GLN A 112 1.44 7.71 17.38
CA GLN A 112 0.10 7.14 17.18
C GLN A 112 -0.58 7.68 15.92
N CYS A 113 -0.46 8.98 15.62
CA CYS A 113 -0.96 9.53 14.37
C CYS A 113 -0.37 8.80 13.16
N VAL A 114 0.95 8.64 13.12
CA VAL A 114 1.66 7.95 12.01
C VAL A 114 1.23 6.48 11.89
N VAL A 115 1.10 5.76 13.01
CA VAL A 115 0.63 4.37 13.03
C VAL A 115 -0.77 4.26 12.42
N ASN A 116 -1.72 5.08 12.88
CA ASN A 116 -3.11 5.04 12.40
C ASN A 116 -3.20 5.32 10.89
N ILE A 117 -2.40 6.27 10.39
CA ILE A 117 -2.33 6.61 8.97
C ILE A 117 -1.80 5.42 8.15
N ASN A 118 -0.71 4.79 8.60
CA ASN A 118 -0.12 3.64 7.93
C ASN A 118 -1.09 2.45 7.89
N GLU A 119 -1.81 2.20 8.98
CA GLU A 119 -2.85 1.17 9.02
C GLU A 119 -3.97 1.46 8.01
N LYS A 120 -4.43 2.72 7.90
CA LYS A 120 -5.46 3.11 6.92
C LYS A 120 -4.98 2.90 5.48
N ILE A 121 -3.74 3.30 5.16
CA ILE A 121 -3.13 3.05 3.84
C ILE A 121 -3.04 1.55 3.56
N ALA A 122 -2.58 0.75 4.53
CA ALA A 122 -2.46 -0.70 4.37
C ALA A 122 -3.82 -1.37 4.13
N GLN A 123 -4.85 -0.97 4.89
CA GLN A 123 -6.21 -1.47 4.71
C GLN A 123 -6.75 -1.17 3.32
N LYS A 124 -6.58 0.07 2.85
CA LYS A 124 -7.07 0.52 1.53
C LYS A 124 -6.32 -0.13 0.37
N THR A 125 -5.03 -0.36 0.51
CA THR A 125 -4.21 -1.01 -0.53
C THR A 125 -4.36 -2.53 -0.57
N SER A 126 -4.78 -3.15 0.53
CA SER A 126 -4.86 -4.62 0.66
C SER A 126 -5.76 -5.29 -0.39
N GLY A 127 -6.87 -4.65 -0.76
CA GLY A 127 -7.79 -5.14 -1.77
C GLY A 127 -7.11 -5.25 -3.14
N LEU A 128 -6.41 -4.20 -3.55
CA LEU A 128 -5.68 -4.17 -4.81
C LEU A 128 -4.53 -5.18 -4.83
N PHE A 129 -3.76 -5.31 -3.75
CA PHE A 129 -2.71 -6.33 -3.66
C PHE A 129 -3.26 -7.76 -3.82
N LYS A 130 -4.43 -8.04 -3.26
CA LYS A 130 -5.10 -9.33 -3.43
C LYS A 130 -5.51 -9.56 -4.88
N LEU A 131 -6.07 -8.55 -5.54
CA LEU A 131 -6.46 -8.63 -6.96
C LEU A 131 -5.24 -8.85 -7.86
N ILE A 132 -4.12 -8.16 -7.59
CA ILE A 132 -2.84 -8.36 -8.29
C ILE A 132 -2.39 -9.81 -8.14
N SER A 133 -2.35 -10.34 -6.92
CA SER A 133 -1.91 -11.72 -6.67
C SER A 133 -2.79 -12.76 -7.39
N GLN A 134 -4.10 -12.54 -7.43
CA GLN A 134 -5.03 -13.41 -8.16
C GLN A 134 -4.80 -13.35 -9.68
N ALA A 135 -4.55 -12.15 -10.22
CA ALA A 135 -4.25 -11.98 -11.64
C ALA A 135 -2.91 -12.64 -12.02
N GLU A 136 -1.89 -12.59 -11.16
CA GLU A 136 -0.63 -13.30 -11.37
C GLU A 136 -0.80 -14.82 -11.37
N GLU A 137 -1.58 -15.36 -10.43
CA GLU A 137 -1.89 -16.79 -10.39
C GLU A 137 -2.57 -17.24 -11.69
N LEU A 138 -3.53 -16.46 -12.19
CA LEU A 138 -4.19 -16.72 -13.45
C LEU A 138 -3.22 -16.67 -14.64
N SER A 139 -2.35 -15.66 -14.71
CA SER A 139 -1.30 -15.56 -15.74
C SER A 139 -0.44 -16.82 -15.77
N MET A 140 -0.01 -17.32 -14.59
CA MET A 140 0.76 -18.56 -14.48
C MET A 140 -0.03 -19.80 -14.94
N ILE A 141 -1.32 -19.89 -14.60
CA ILE A 141 -2.19 -20.98 -15.05
C ILE A 141 -2.31 -20.98 -16.58
N PHE A 142 -2.46 -19.81 -17.21
CA PHE A 142 -2.56 -19.68 -18.66
C PHE A 142 -1.28 -20.06 -19.38
N GLN A 143 -0.13 -19.58 -18.89
CA GLN A 143 1.17 -19.94 -19.47
C GLN A 143 1.37 -21.47 -19.55
N ASN A 144 0.74 -22.21 -18.63
CA ASN A 144 0.82 -23.66 -18.53
C ASN A 144 -0.45 -24.39 -19.00
N ILE A 145 -1.39 -23.72 -19.68
CA ILE A 145 -2.70 -24.31 -20.00
C ILE A 145 -2.59 -25.61 -20.81
N VAL A 146 -1.69 -25.65 -21.81
CA VAL A 146 -1.46 -26.85 -22.62
C VAL A 146 -0.97 -27.99 -21.75
N VAL A 147 0.00 -27.73 -20.86
CA VAL A 147 0.55 -28.74 -19.93
C VAL A 147 -0.49 -29.23 -18.94
N ASN A 148 -1.24 -28.31 -18.33
CA ASN A 148 -2.27 -28.62 -17.33
C ASN A 148 -3.43 -29.42 -17.91
N GLN A 149 -3.80 -29.17 -19.16
CA GLN A 149 -4.98 -29.77 -19.79
C GLN A 149 -4.65 -30.98 -20.68
N LEU A 150 -3.37 -31.19 -21.04
CA LEU A 150 -2.91 -32.34 -21.84
C LEU A 150 -3.42 -33.69 -21.32
N GLY A 151 -3.43 -33.89 -20.00
CA GLY A 151 -3.93 -35.14 -19.39
C GLY A 151 -5.43 -35.38 -19.59
N LEU A 152 -6.24 -34.31 -19.59
CA LEU A 152 -7.68 -34.38 -19.83
C LEU A 152 -7.99 -34.61 -21.31
N TRP A 153 -7.22 -33.95 -22.18
CA TRP A 153 -7.40 -33.98 -23.62
C TRP A 153 -6.87 -35.25 -24.29
N ASN A 154 -5.95 -35.99 -23.67
CA ASN A 154 -5.48 -37.29 -24.17
C ASN A 154 -6.62 -38.31 -24.35
N SER A 155 -7.73 -38.15 -23.65
CA SER A 155 -8.91 -39.02 -23.78
C SER A 155 -9.81 -38.68 -24.97
N VAL A 156 -9.62 -37.52 -25.60
CA VAL A 156 -10.43 -37.02 -26.70
C VAL A 156 -9.77 -37.40 -28.03
N THR A 157 -10.44 -38.24 -28.81
CA THR A 157 -9.93 -38.77 -30.09
C THR A 157 -10.42 -38.01 -31.32
N ASP A 158 -11.40 -37.11 -31.14
CA ASP A 158 -11.96 -36.25 -32.19
C ASP A 158 -11.31 -34.87 -32.15
N SER A 159 -10.59 -34.52 -33.22
CA SER A 159 -9.86 -33.26 -33.34
C SER A 159 -10.76 -32.03 -33.40
N ASP A 160 -11.95 -32.15 -33.99
CA ASP A 160 -12.87 -31.03 -34.15
C ASP A 160 -13.57 -30.74 -32.81
N LEU A 161 -13.96 -31.80 -32.10
CA LEU A 161 -14.49 -31.69 -30.74
C LEU A 161 -13.45 -31.10 -29.78
N LEU A 162 -12.19 -31.55 -29.88
CA LEU A 162 -11.09 -31.02 -29.08
C LEU A 162 -10.87 -29.53 -29.36
N SER A 163 -10.85 -29.14 -30.64
CA SER A 163 -10.67 -27.74 -31.01
C SER A 163 -11.80 -26.84 -30.52
N TYR A 164 -13.05 -27.32 -30.55
CA TYR A 164 -14.21 -26.59 -30.04
C TYR A 164 -14.16 -26.39 -28.52
N LEU A 165 -13.87 -27.46 -27.77
CA LEU A 165 -13.78 -27.41 -26.30
C LEU A 165 -12.70 -26.42 -25.84
N ILE A 166 -11.55 -26.44 -26.49
CA ILE A 166 -10.44 -25.57 -26.12
C ILE A 166 -10.71 -24.12 -26.53
N GLY A 167 -11.22 -23.88 -27.74
CA GLY A 167 -11.61 -22.55 -28.18
C GLY A 167 -12.64 -21.91 -27.24
N THR A 168 -13.62 -22.70 -26.79
CA THR A 168 -14.63 -22.25 -25.82
C THR A 168 -14.00 -21.91 -24.47
N GLN A 169 -13.08 -22.73 -23.96
CA GLN A 169 -12.37 -22.43 -22.72
C GLN A 169 -11.53 -21.14 -22.84
N VAL A 170 -10.75 -20.99 -23.90
CA VAL A 170 -9.92 -19.80 -24.12
C VAL A 170 -10.78 -18.54 -24.25
N GLU A 171 -11.93 -18.61 -24.92
CA GLU A 171 -12.84 -17.47 -25.03
C GLU A 171 -13.51 -17.12 -23.69
N ASN A 172 -13.97 -18.11 -22.93
CA ASN A 172 -14.48 -17.89 -21.58
C ASN A 172 -13.45 -17.20 -20.68
N PHE A 173 -12.19 -17.61 -20.83
CA PHE A 173 -11.07 -17.01 -20.12
C PHE A 173 -10.74 -15.59 -20.60
N ARG A 174 -10.81 -15.31 -21.91
CA ARG A 174 -10.70 -13.94 -22.45
C ARG A 174 -11.75 -13.01 -21.84
N GLN A 175 -13.00 -13.47 -21.80
CA GLN A 175 -14.09 -12.69 -21.21
C GLN A 175 -13.88 -12.49 -19.71
N TYR A 176 -13.45 -13.54 -18.99
CA TYR A 176 -13.13 -13.45 -17.57
C TYR A 176 -12.03 -12.41 -17.29
N ILE A 177 -10.92 -12.44 -18.04
CA ILE A 177 -9.83 -11.47 -17.90
C ILE A 177 -10.31 -10.06 -18.21
N SER A 178 -11.00 -9.87 -19.33
CA SER A 178 -11.40 -8.53 -19.78
C SER A 178 -12.40 -7.88 -18.82
N ILE A 179 -13.39 -8.65 -18.34
CA ILE A 179 -14.50 -8.10 -17.53
C ILE A 179 -14.11 -8.04 -16.06
N TYR A 180 -13.58 -9.15 -15.53
CA TYR A 180 -13.35 -9.28 -14.10
C TYR A 180 -11.95 -8.85 -13.73
N VAL A 181 -10.89 -9.40 -14.33
CA VAL A 181 -9.52 -9.06 -13.91
C VAL A 181 -9.20 -7.60 -14.19
N ASN A 182 -9.34 -7.16 -15.45
CA ASN A 182 -9.02 -5.79 -15.83
C ASN A 182 -9.99 -4.77 -15.19
N GLY A 183 -11.27 -5.12 -15.12
CA GLY A 183 -12.30 -4.25 -14.54
C GLY A 183 -12.16 -4.07 -13.02
N GLU A 184 -11.86 -5.13 -12.27
CA GLU A 184 -11.65 -5.05 -10.82
C GLU A 184 -10.30 -4.39 -10.50
N LEU A 185 -9.23 -4.69 -11.26
CA LEU A 185 -7.94 -4.00 -11.10
C LEU A 185 -8.05 -2.49 -11.36
N GLY A 186 -8.82 -2.09 -12.38
CA GLY A 186 -9.09 -0.68 -12.66
C GLY A 186 -9.83 0.00 -11.50
N ARG A 187 -10.89 -0.62 -10.99
CA ARG A 187 -11.63 -0.12 -9.82
C ARG A 187 -10.78 -0.05 -8.56
N GLY A 188 -9.98 -1.08 -8.29
CA GLY A 188 -9.05 -1.08 -7.17
C GLY A 188 -8.00 0.03 -7.29
N LEU A 189 -7.56 0.36 -8.52
CA LEU A 189 -6.65 1.48 -8.75
C LEU A 189 -7.33 2.85 -8.55
N GLU A 190 -8.61 2.99 -8.92
CA GLU A 190 -9.39 4.19 -8.61
C GLU A 190 -9.49 4.44 -7.10
N GLU A 191 -9.62 3.40 -6.28
CA GLU A 191 -9.57 3.52 -4.82
C GLU A 191 -8.20 4.02 -4.31
N ILE A 192 -7.11 3.65 -4.99
CA ILE A 192 -5.77 4.18 -4.68
C ILE A 192 -5.66 5.66 -5.06
N PHE A 193 -6.20 6.07 -6.20
CA PHE A 193 -6.21 7.47 -6.60
C PHE A 193 -7.03 8.36 -5.66
N ALA A 194 -8.01 7.79 -4.94
CA ALA A 194 -8.77 8.51 -3.93
C ALA A 194 -8.08 8.56 -2.55
N LEU A 195 -6.96 7.85 -2.38
CA LEU A 195 -6.32 7.67 -1.08
C LEU A 195 -5.79 8.98 -0.50
N ASP A 196 -5.34 9.90 -1.35
CA ASP A 196 -4.84 11.21 -0.94
C ASP A 196 -5.94 12.04 -0.24
N ALA A 197 -7.13 12.12 -0.84
CA ALA A 197 -8.28 12.84 -0.34
C ALA A 197 -8.81 12.24 0.97
N GLU A 198 -8.61 10.93 1.17
CA GLU A 198 -9.04 10.23 2.37
C GLU A 198 -8.02 10.27 3.52
N VAL A 199 -6.73 10.21 3.22
CA VAL A 199 -5.67 10.02 4.23
C VAL A 199 -5.05 11.34 4.66
N LEU A 200 -4.83 12.27 3.72
CA LEU A 200 -4.11 13.50 4.01
C LEU A 200 -4.85 14.43 4.99
N PRO A 201 -6.19 14.59 4.93
CA PRO A 201 -6.92 15.40 5.90
C PRO A 201 -6.81 14.86 7.33
N ASP A 202 -6.97 13.55 7.50
CA ASP A 202 -6.88 12.87 8.80
C ASP A 202 -5.48 13.01 9.38
N ALA A 203 -4.45 12.82 8.54
CA ALA A 203 -3.06 13.00 8.92
C ALA A 203 -2.78 14.43 9.38
N SER A 204 -3.22 15.41 8.60
CA SER A 204 -3.04 16.82 8.95
C SER A 204 -3.78 17.19 10.23
N ALA A 205 -5.01 16.70 10.42
CA ALA A 205 -5.79 16.97 11.61
C ALA A 205 -5.12 16.38 12.87
N CYS A 206 -4.69 15.12 12.81
CA CYS A 206 -4.07 14.45 13.96
C CYS A 206 -2.79 15.15 14.41
N LEU A 207 -1.87 15.43 13.47
CA LEU A 207 -0.62 16.13 13.77
C LEU A 207 -0.87 17.56 14.25
N ARG A 208 -1.74 18.32 13.57
CA ARG A 208 -2.06 19.70 13.97
C ARG A 208 -2.66 19.77 15.37
N ASN A 209 -3.59 18.87 15.69
CA ASN A 209 -4.20 18.82 17.02
C ASN A 209 -3.16 18.51 18.10
N THR A 210 -2.18 17.66 17.79
CA THR A 210 -1.07 17.35 18.69
C THR A 210 -0.20 18.59 18.96
N VAL A 211 0.16 19.35 17.91
CA VAL A 211 0.92 20.61 18.06
C VAL A 211 0.13 21.65 18.86
N VAL A 212 -1.16 21.82 18.57
CA VAL A 212 -2.02 22.77 19.30
C VAL A 212 -2.11 22.39 20.78
N HIS A 213 -2.30 21.11 21.08
CA HIS A 213 -2.37 20.63 22.46
C HIS A 213 -1.05 20.88 23.20
N PHE A 214 0.09 20.53 22.59
CA PHE A 214 1.41 20.78 23.15
C PHE A 214 1.66 22.27 23.40
N ASN A 215 1.28 23.14 22.45
CA ASN A 215 1.39 24.59 22.61
C ASN A 215 0.54 25.12 23.78
N ASN A 216 -0.66 24.58 23.97
CA ASN A 216 -1.53 25.01 25.08
C ASN A 216 -0.95 24.61 26.45
N ILE A 217 -0.35 23.42 26.54
CA ILE A 217 0.37 22.99 27.75
C ILE A 217 1.59 23.89 27.99
N ALA A 218 2.39 24.14 26.95
CA ALA A 218 3.54 25.04 27.01
C ALA A 218 3.15 26.43 27.51
N GLN A 219 2.05 27.00 27.00
CA GLN A 219 1.56 28.30 27.46
C GLN A 219 1.15 28.27 28.94
N THR A 220 0.47 27.21 29.39
CA THR A 220 0.10 27.05 30.80
C THR A 220 1.32 27.01 31.72
N ILE A 221 2.39 26.35 31.27
CA ILE A 221 3.67 26.30 31.99
C ILE A 221 4.31 27.68 32.07
N ILE A 222 4.36 28.41 30.95
CA ILE A 222 4.90 29.77 30.89
C ILE A 222 4.13 30.68 31.86
N ASP A 223 2.80 30.68 31.79
CA ASP A 223 1.96 31.51 32.66
C ASP A 223 2.17 31.17 34.15
N THR A 224 2.36 29.88 34.46
CA THR A 224 2.64 29.42 35.84
C THR A 224 3.99 29.95 36.35
N LEU A 225 5.03 29.89 35.52
CA LEU A 225 6.36 30.39 35.87
C LEU A 225 6.35 31.90 36.08
N GLU A 226 5.66 32.66 35.24
CA GLU A 226 5.51 34.10 35.39
C GLU A 226 4.86 34.47 36.73
N ILE A 227 3.77 33.78 37.09
CA ILE A 227 3.10 33.96 38.38
C ILE A 227 4.04 33.64 39.55
N CYS A 228 4.76 32.51 39.50
CA CYS A 228 5.71 32.13 40.54
C CYS A 228 6.81 33.20 40.74
N ASN A 229 7.33 33.74 39.63
CA ASN A 229 8.37 34.76 39.66
C ASN A 229 7.84 36.09 40.23
N GLU A 230 6.59 36.48 39.91
CA GLU A 230 5.95 37.64 40.53
C GLU A 230 5.76 37.49 42.04
N PHE A 231 5.34 36.31 42.51
CA PHE A 231 5.17 36.04 43.94
C PHE A 231 6.50 36.05 44.69
N SER A 232 7.57 35.54 44.08
CA SER A 232 8.92 35.59 44.63
C SER A 232 9.44 37.02 44.82
N ARG A 233 9.29 37.87 43.79
CA ARG A 233 9.77 39.26 43.80
C ARG A 233 9.03 40.16 44.81
N LYS A 234 7.84 39.76 45.26
CA LYS A 234 7.04 40.49 46.25
C LYS A 234 7.33 40.11 47.71
N LYS A 235 8.17 39.09 47.94
CA LYS A 235 8.52 38.56 49.27
C LYS A 235 9.90 39.05 49.70
#